data_AF-A0A7K4HCV9-F1
#
_entry.id   AF-A0A7K4HCV9-F1
#
_cell.length_a   1.000
_cell.length_b   1.000
_cell.length_c   1.000
_cell.angle_alpha   90.00
_cell.angle_beta   90.00
_cell.angle_gamma   90.00
#
_symmetry.space_group_name_H-M   'P 1'
#
loop_
_entity.id
_entity.type
_entity.pdbx_description
1 polymer ?
#
loop_
_entity_poly.entity_id
_entity_poly.type
_entity_poly.pdbx_seq_one_letter_code
_entity_poly.pdbx_strand_id
1 'polypeptide(L)'
;MVNFLILIEKISKFSKNTIDKGKTPLDIYKLCSIIREAFCCSYSIRKNNNLYFYVDSPKILIKFEGSTLRYLGSDERSQALLLKRALDKINGLEKNNGQKMQISTPGILVKRLQNSESILENIHDLYYDKIIVINGFKKENTHRNIIYLEDLDKLSDYCYVLPFPQNSQGTVDFLRIMDDKLNLVFTNLSHIKGIEDKILYINYLIDQKNNFDTEIK
;
A
#
# COMPACT_ATOMS: atom_id res chain seq x y z
N MET A 1 -5.74 10.49 -8.41
CA MET A 1 -5.68 10.09 -6.98
C MET A 1 -4.73 8.92 -6.93
N VAL A 2 -3.64 9.03 -6.19
CA VAL A 2 -2.54 8.06 -6.19
C VAL A 2 -2.89 6.90 -5.28
N ASN A 3 -2.63 5.66 -5.69
CA ASN A 3 -2.94 4.49 -4.88
C ASN A 3 -1.70 3.63 -4.70
N PHE A 4 -1.41 3.26 -3.47
CA PHE A 4 -0.33 2.33 -3.12
C PHE A 4 -0.94 1.07 -2.55
N LEU A 5 -0.59 -0.09 -3.08
CA LEU A 5 -0.98 -1.40 -2.56
C LEU A 5 0.25 -2.14 -2.08
N ILE A 6 0.29 -2.44 -0.78
CA ILE A 6 1.35 -3.26 -0.18
C ILE A 6 0.82 -4.68 -0.02
N LEU A 7 1.53 -5.62 -0.64
CA LEU A 7 1.25 -7.05 -0.54
C LEU A 7 2.05 -7.63 0.61
N ILE A 8 1.37 -7.95 1.70
CA ILE A 8 1.97 -8.38 2.97
C ILE A 8 1.68 -9.86 3.16
N GLU A 9 2.71 -10.70 3.31
CA GLU A 9 2.47 -12.14 3.54
C GLU A 9 1.79 -12.40 4.89
N LYS A 10 2.33 -11.79 5.95
CA LYS A 10 1.87 -11.93 7.32
C LYS A 10 2.24 -10.70 8.14
N ILE A 11 1.48 -10.48 9.21
CA ILE A 11 1.73 -9.41 10.18
C ILE A 11 2.01 -10.04 11.55
N SER A 12 3.08 -9.60 12.21
CA SER A 12 3.41 -9.97 13.58
C SER A 12 2.34 -9.52 14.56
N LYS A 13 2.07 -10.33 15.57
CA LYS A 13 1.19 -9.92 16.68
C LYS A 13 1.88 -8.84 17.51
N PHE A 14 1.14 -7.81 17.87
CA PHE A 14 1.60 -6.73 18.74
C PHE A 14 0.45 -6.20 19.61
N SER A 15 0.78 -5.50 20.69
CA SER A 15 -0.19 -4.98 21.65
C SER A 15 0.09 -3.51 21.96
N LYS A 16 -0.87 -2.82 22.59
CA LYS A 16 -0.65 -1.45 23.08
C LYS A 16 0.57 -1.40 24.01
N ASN A 17 0.70 -2.36 24.92
CA ASN A 17 1.82 -2.42 25.86
C ASN A 17 3.19 -2.57 25.17
N THR A 18 3.26 -3.33 24.07
CA THR A 18 4.53 -3.45 23.31
C THR A 18 4.87 -2.16 22.57
N ILE A 19 3.88 -1.45 22.03
CA ILE A 19 4.06 -0.12 21.42
C ILE A 19 4.52 0.88 22.48
N ASP A 20 3.84 0.91 23.64
CA ASP A 20 4.13 1.82 24.76
C ASP A 20 5.56 1.64 25.32
N LYS A 21 6.14 0.44 25.19
CA LYS A 21 7.50 0.12 25.62
C LYS A 21 8.56 0.27 24.53
N GLY A 22 8.19 0.74 23.33
CA GLY A 22 9.12 0.79 22.19
C GLY A 22 9.61 -0.59 21.73
N LYS A 23 8.82 -1.64 21.96
CA LYS A 23 9.11 -3.04 21.57
C LYS A 23 8.21 -3.47 20.41
N THR A 24 7.92 -2.56 19.50
CA THR A 24 7.12 -2.82 18.30
C THR A 24 7.89 -3.78 17.38
N PRO A 25 7.27 -4.85 16.85
CA PRO A 25 7.92 -5.73 15.90
C PRO A 25 8.42 -4.97 14.66
N LEU A 26 9.54 -5.42 14.09
CA LEU A 26 10.19 -4.72 12.97
C LEU A 26 9.31 -4.57 11.73
N ASP A 27 8.48 -5.57 11.44
CA ASP A 27 7.52 -5.50 10.34
C ASP A 27 6.45 -4.43 10.60
N ILE A 28 5.93 -4.33 11.82
CA ILE A 28 4.99 -3.27 12.21
C ILE A 28 5.65 -1.89 12.10
N TYR A 29 6.90 -1.75 12.56
CA TYR A 29 7.66 -0.51 12.41
C TYR A 29 7.79 -0.10 10.93
N LYS A 30 8.08 -1.05 10.04
CA LYS A 30 8.15 -0.80 8.60
C LYS A 30 6.79 -0.39 8.01
N LEU A 31 5.71 -1.04 8.43
CA LEU A 31 4.36 -0.64 8.03
C LEU A 31 4.02 0.79 8.49
N CYS A 32 4.44 1.19 9.70
CA CYS A 32 4.33 2.58 10.16
C CYS A 32 5.13 3.53 9.28
N SER A 33 6.39 3.22 8.95
CA SER A 33 7.18 4.02 8.01
C SER A 33 6.52 4.15 6.65
N ILE A 34 5.93 3.06 6.11
CA ILE A 34 5.15 3.08 4.87
C ILE A 34 3.94 4.02 4.98
N ILE A 35 3.18 3.96 6.09
CA ILE A 35 2.05 4.88 6.32
C ILE A 35 2.56 6.33 6.35
N ARG A 36 3.67 6.58 7.05
CA ARG A 36 4.27 7.92 7.14
C ARG A 36 4.64 8.45 5.76
N GLU A 37 5.41 7.71 4.96
CA GLU A 37 5.85 8.20 3.64
C GLU A 37 4.70 8.27 2.61
N ALA A 38 3.63 7.51 2.81
CA ALA A 38 2.43 7.60 1.98
C ALA A 38 1.61 8.87 2.25
N PHE A 39 1.59 9.38 3.48
CA PHE A 39 0.66 10.45 3.88
C PHE A 39 1.31 11.69 4.47
N CYS A 40 2.31 11.59 5.33
CA CYS A 40 2.82 12.72 6.08
C CYS A 40 3.69 13.64 5.20
N CYS A 41 3.37 14.93 5.22
CA CYS A 41 4.23 16.02 4.75
C CYS A 41 4.62 16.91 5.93
N SER A 42 5.51 17.87 5.72
CA SER A 42 5.99 18.76 6.81
C SER A 42 4.87 19.51 7.53
N TYR A 43 3.81 19.91 6.83
CA TYR A 43 2.72 20.74 7.37
C TYR A 43 1.32 20.16 7.17
N SER A 44 1.19 19.00 6.56
CA SER A 44 -0.10 18.45 6.16
C SER A 44 -0.03 16.94 5.93
N ILE A 45 -1.18 16.36 5.57
CA ILE A 45 -1.25 15.01 5.03
C ILE A 45 -1.64 15.05 3.54
N ARG A 46 -1.12 14.12 2.75
CA ARG A 46 -1.48 13.91 1.34
C ARG A 46 -2.90 13.38 1.23
N LYS A 47 -3.84 14.28 0.95
CA LYS A 47 -5.27 13.94 0.78
C LYS A 47 -5.57 13.15 -0.49
N ASN A 48 -4.67 13.24 -1.48
CA ASN A 48 -4.84 12.61 -2.79
C ASN A 48 -4.19 11.22 -2.87
N ASN A 49 -3.71 10.68 -1.75
CA ASN A 49 -3.14 9.35 -1.66
C ASN A 49 -4.12 8.39 -0.99
N ASN A 50 -4.12 7.15 -1.44
CA ASN A 50 -4.67 6.02 -0.71
C ASN A 50 -3.60 4.96 -0.52
N LEU A 51 -3.64 4.28 0.61
CA LEU A 51 -2.75 3.18 0.93
C LEU A 51 -3.58 1.96 1.29
N TYR A 52 -3.28 0.85 0.65
CA TYR A 52 -3.92 -0.44 0.86
C TYR A 52 -2.88 -1.40 1.40
N PHE A 53 -3.21 -2.05 2.52
CA PHE A 53 -2.48 -3.19 3.05
C PHE A 53 -3.31 -4.43 2.80
N TYR A 54 -2.82 -5.29 1.91
CA TYR A 54 -3.34 -6.64 1.76
C TYR A 54 -2.48 -7.60 2.54
N VAL A 55 -3.08 -8.30 3.50
CA VAL A 55 -2.40 -9.31 4.31
C VAL A 55 -2.89 -10.68 3.87
N ASP A 56 -2.02 -11.45 3.22
CA ASP A 56 -2.38 -12.73 2.61
C ASP A 56 -2.82 -13.76 3.66
N SER A 57 -2.10 -13.84 4.78
CA SER A 57 -2.54 -14.60 5.95
C SER A 57 -2.84 -13.65 7.12
N PRO A 58 -4.12 -13.31 7.40
CA PRO A 58 -5.32 -14.13 7.19
C PRO A 58 -6.35 -13.55 6.20
N LYS A 59 -5.92 -13.08 5.01
CA LYS A 59 -6.76 -12.51 3.94
C LYS A 59 -7.52 -11.26 4.40
N ILE A 60 -6.77 -10.24 4.81
CA ILE A 60 -7.30 -8.97 5.29
C ILE A 60 -6.91 -7.87 4.32
N LEU A 61 -7.85 -6.98 4.01
CA LEU A 61 -7.60 -5.72 3.31
C LEU A 61 -7.86 -4.55 4.27
N ILE A 62 -6.87 -3.67 4.42
CA ILE A 62 -6.98 -2.41 5.16
C ILE A 62 -6.75 -1.27 4.17
N LYS A 63 -7.68 -0.32 4.08
CA LYS A 63 -7.56 0.88 3.26
C LYS A 63 -7.40 2.10 4.17
N PHE A 64 -6.37 2.89 3.93
CA PHE A 64 -6.21 4.24 4.45
C PHE A 64 -6.56 5.22 3.32
N GLU A 65 -7.57 6.05 3.53
CA GLU A 65 -8.12 6.97 2.56
C GLU A 65 -7.72 8.41 2.90
N GLY A 66 -6.76 8.98 2.16
CA GLY A 66 -6.15 10.26 2.51
C GLY A 66 -7.14 11.43 2.60
N SER A 67 -8.21 11.41 1.80
CA SER A 67 -9.23 12.46 1.76
C SER A 67 -10.03 12.57 3.07
N THR A 68 -10.16 11.45 3.81
CA THR A 68 -10.97 11.36 5.03
C THR A 68 -10.18 10.93 6.27
N LEU A 69 -8.88 10.63 6.12
CA LEU A 69 -8.00 10.19 7.19
C LEU A 69 -7.84 11.27 8.26
N ARG A 70 -8.04 10.87 9.52
CA ARG A 70 -7.85 11.75 10.70
C ARG A 70 -7.03 11.06 11.78
N TYR A 71 -6.49 11.87 12.68
CA TYR A 71 -5.72 11.43 13.85
C TYR A 71 -4.40 10.72 13.54
N LEU A 72 -3.95 10.77 12.28
CA LEU A 72 -2.65 10.26 11.89
C LEU A 72 -1.55 11.20 12.40
N GLY A 73 -0.84 10.77 13.44
CA GLY A 73 0.42 11.40 13.86
C GLY A 73 1.59 10.96 12.98
N SER A 74 2.63 11.78 12.90
CA SER A 74 3.88 11.43 12.20
C SER A 74 4.74 10.43 12.99
N ASP A 75 4.45 10.25 14.27
CA ASP A 75 5.15 9.31 15.15
C ASP A 75 4.68 7.86 14.97
N GLU A 76 5.61 6.92 15.17
CA GLU A 76 5.38 5.48 15.07
C GLU A 76 4.23 5.01 15.97
N ARG A 77 4.15 5.55 17.20
CA ARG A 77 3.16 5.13 18.20
C ARG A 77 1.75 5.42 17.71
N SER A 78 1.48 6.63 17.22
CA SER A 78 0.17 7.02 16.70
C SER A 78 -0.26 6.12 15.53
N GLN A 79 0.64 5.88 14.58
CA GLN A 79 0.43 5.02 13.42
C GLN A 79 0.17 3.56 13.82
N ALA A 80 0.99 3.02 14.73
CA ALA A 80 0.85 1.66 15.23
C ALA A 80 -0.49 1.46 15.98
N LEU A 81 -0.94 2.46 16.75
CA LEU A 81 -2.24 2.40 17.44
C LEU A 81 -3.42 2.40 16.45
N LEU A 82 -3.35 3.19 15.38
CA LEU A 82 -4.38 3.18 14.31
C LEU A 82 -4.41 1.84 13.58
N LEU A 83 -3.24 1.31 13.21
CA LEU A 83 -3.13 -0.02 12.59
C LEU A 83 -3.66 -1.11 13.53
N LYS A 84 -3.33 -1.04 14.82
CA LYS A 84 -3.85 -1.97 15.82
C LYS A 84 -5.37 -1.92 15.90
N ARG A 85 -5.98 -0.72 15.93
CA ARG A 85 -7.44 -0.56 15.94
C ARG A 85 -8.10 -1.19 14.71
N ALA A 86 -7.50 -1.02 13.53
CA ALA A 86 -7.96 -1.67 12.31
C ALA A 86 -7.92 -3.20 12.41
N LEU A 87 -6.81 -3.75 12.93
CA LEU A 87 -6.65 -5.20 13.15
C LEU A 87 -7.59 -5.74 14.23
N ASP A 88 -7.79 -5.02 15.33
CA ASP A 88 -8.74 -5.39 16.37
C ASP A 88 -10.18 -5.40 15.83
N LYS A 89 -10.54 -4.37 15.05
CA LYS A 89 -11.86 -4.26 14.41
C LYS A 89 -12.15 -5.50 13.59
N ILE A 90 -11.26 -5.86 12.66
CA ILE A 90 -11.46 -7.00 11.75
C ILE A 90 -11.37 -8.39 12.42
N ASN A 91 -10.72 -8.49 13.57
CA ASN A 91 -10.71 -9.71 14.38
C ASN A 91 -11.99 -9.85 15.23
N GLY A 92 -12.59 -8.74 15.64
CA GLY A 92 -13.89 -8.70 16.33
C GLY A 92 -15.10 -8.79 15.39
N LEU A 93 -14.89 -8.65 14.06
CA LEU A 93 -15.93 -9.02 13.11
C LEU A 93 -16.07 -10.53 13.13
N GLU A 94 -17.28 -11.01 13.46
CA GLU A 94 -17.68 -12.37 13.11
C GLU A 94 -17.41 -12.60 11.61
N LYS A 95 -17.41 -13.86 11.16
CA LYS A 95 -17.25 -14.26 9.74
C LYS A 95 -18.41 -13.76 8.84
N ASN A 96 -18.89 -12.55 9.06
CA ASN A 96 -19.73 -11.81 8.16
C ASN A 96 -18.94 -11.60 6.88
N ASN A 97 -19.27 -12.42 5.89
CA ASN A 97 -18.93 -12.32 4.47
C ASN A 97 -19.54 -11.04 3.85
N GLY A 98 -19.46 -9.90 4.55
CA GLY A 98 -19.98 -8.64 4.08
C GLY A 98 -19.23 -8.21 2.83
N GLN A 99 -19.97 -7.92 1.76
CA GLN A 99 -19.40 -7.43 0.50
C GLN A 99 -18.70 -6.06 0.65
N LYS A 100 -19.02 -5.28 1.69
CA LYS A 100 -18.55 -3.89 1.86
C LYS A 100 -17.44 -3.76 2.91
N MET A 101 -16.50 -2.84 2.68
CA MET A 101 -15.51 -2.45 3.68
C MET A 101 -16.19 -1.78 4.88
N GLN A 102 -15.66 -2.00 6.08
CA GLN A 102 -16.15 -1.42 7.31
C GLN A 102 -15.21 -0.35 7.84
N ILE A 103 -15.75 0.73 8.39
CA ILE A 103 -14.96 1.81 8.97
C ILE A 103 -14.40 1.36 10.34
N SER A 104 -13.09 1.44 10.51
CA SER A 104 -12.38 1.27 11.79
C SER A 104 -12.26 2.61 12.51
N THR A 105 -11.74 3.62 11.81
CA THR A 105 -11.60 5.02 12.25
C THR A 105 -11.79 5.93 11.03
N PRO A 106 -11.93 7.26 11.17
CA PRO A 106 -12.08 8.13 10.00
C PRO A 106 -10.95 7.95 8.99
N GLY A 107 -11.32 7.60 7.76
CA GLY A 107 -10.40 7.27 6.66
C GLY A 107 -9.62 5.97 6.80
N ILE A 108 -9.97 5.08 7.74
CA ILE A 108 -9.39 3.72 7.80
C ILE A 108 -10.53 2.71 7.71
N LEU A 109 -10.52 1.93 6.64
CA LEU A 109 -11.50 0.90 6.36
C LEU A 109 -10.86 -0.48 6.36
N VAL A 110 -11.62 -1.50 6.75
CA VAL A 110 -11.15 -2.89 6.85
C VAL A 110 -12.15 -3.84 6.20
N LYS A 111 -11.65 -4.90 5.58
CA LYS A 111 -12.45 -5.96 4.98
C LYS A 111 -11.72 -7.30 5.07
N ARG A 112 -12.42 -8.34 5.48
CA ARG A 112 -11.91 -9.72 5.39
C ARG A 112 -12.29 -10.29 4.02
N LEU A 113 -11.34 -10.89 3.34
CA LEU A 113 -11.49 -11.48 2.03
C LEU A 113 -11.67 -12.99 2.13
N GLN A 114 -12.43 -13.58 1.20
CA GLN A 114 -12.70 -15.02 1.21
C GLN A 114 -11.49 -15.82 0.71
N ASN A 115 -10.87 -15.32 -0.35
CA ASN A 115 -9.68 -15.89 -0.97
C ASN A 115 -8.72 -14.77 -1.41
N SER A 116 -7.52 -15.16 -1.84
CA SER A 116 -6.51 -14.23 -2.32
C SER A 116 -6.97 -13.51 -3.59
N GLU A 117 -7.68 -14.19 -4.49
CA GLU A 117 -8.18 -13.61 -5.73
C GLU A 117 -9.22 -12.51 -5.50
N SER A 118 -9.94 -12.53 -4.38
CA SER A 118 -10.96 -11.53 -4.04
C SER A 118 -10.38 -10.12 -3.98
N ILE A 119 -9.07 -9.95 -3.76
CA ILE A 119 -8.46 -8.64 -3.84
C ILE A 119 -8.57 -8.03 -5.24
N LEU A 120 -8.53 -8.84 -6.30
CA LEU A 120 -8.61 -8.41 -7.68
C LEU A 120 -9.90 -7.65 -7.93
N GLU A 121 -11.02 -8.15 -7.43
CA GLU A 121 -12.32 -7.46 -7.50
C GLU A 121 -12.29 -6.11 -6.76
N ASN A 122 -11.56 -6.02 -5.65
CA ASN A 122 -11.49 -4.80 -4.84
C ASN A 122 -10.50 -3.77 -5.39
N ILE A 123 -9.59 -4.15 -6.28
CA ILE A 123 -8.63 -3.25 -6.93
C ILE A 123 -9.01 -2.95 -8.39
N HIS A 124 -9.65 -3.89 -9.09
CA HIS A 124 -10.02 -3.77 -10.50
C HIS A 124 -11.04 -2.63 -10.70
N ASP A 125 -12.09 -2.59 -9.86
CA ASP A 125 -13.09 -1.52 -9.88
C ASP A 125 -12.51 -0.13 -9.58
N LEU A 126 -11.30 -0.08 -8.98
CA LEU A 126 -10.65 1.16 -8.60
C LEU A 126 -9.69 1.68 -9.68
N TYR A 127 -9.12 0.82 -10.54
CA TYR A 127 -7.89 1.16 -11.28
C TYR A 127 -7.84 0.88 -12.78
N TYR A 128 -8.91 0.41 -13.45
CA TYR A 128 -9.02 0.27 -14.91
C TYR A 128 -7.68 -0.01 -15.63
N ASP A 129 -7.00 -1.11 -15.25
CA ASP A 129 -5.74 -1.59 -15.83
C ASP A 129 -4.47 -0.70 -15.69
N LYS A 130 -4.51 0.38 -14.89
CA LYS A 130 -3.32 1.22 -14.60
C LYS A 130 -2.55 0.73 -13.37
N ILE A 131 -2.06 -0.51 -13.42
CA ILE A 131 -1.37 -1.13 -12.28
C ILE A 131 0.13 -1.27 -12.59
N ILE A 132 0.96 -0.64 -11.76
CA ILE A 132 2.42 -0.72 -11.83
C ILE A 132 2.94 -1.53 -10.66
N VAL A 133 3.60 -2.65 -10.94
CA VAL A 133 4.28 -3.45 -9.94
C VAL A 133 5.71 -2.97 -9.79
N ILE A 134 6.09 -2.63 -8.56
CA ILE A 134 7.44 -2.20 -8.21
C ILE A 134 8.17 -3.37 -7.59
N ASN A 135 9.01 -4.02 -8.37
CA ASN A 135 9.76 -5.15 -7.88
C ASN A 135 11.24 -5.05 -8.25
N GLY A 136 12.09 -5.52 -7.34
CA GLY A 136 13.54 -5.53 -7.52
C GLY A 136 13.95 -6.78 -8.29
N PHE A 137 13.66 -6.83 -9.58
CA PHE A 137 14.13 -7.94 -10.42
C PHE A 137 15.63 -7.76 -10.71
N LYS A 138 16.40 -8.84 -10.54
CA LYS A 138 17.66 -8.99 -11.28
C LYS A 138 17.29 -9.14 -12.75
N LYS A 139 18.06 -8.51 -13.65
CA LYS A 139 17.87 -8.31 -15.10
C LYS A 139 17.35 -9.50 -15.96
N GLU A 140 17.09 -10.68 -15.40
CA GLU A 140 16.91 -11.94 -16.14
C GLU A 140 15.51 -12.57 -16.11
N ASN A 141 14.49 -11.94 -15.51
CA ASN A 141 13.13 -12.48 -15.58
C ASN A 141 12.22 -11.63 -16.49
N THR A 142 12.11 -12.06 -17.74
CA THR A 142 10.91 -12.25 -18.61
C THR A 142 9.61 -11.43 -18.41
N HIS A 143 9.59 -10.28 -17.73
CA HIS A 143 8.40 -9.42 -17.73
C HIS A 143 8.33 -8.64 -19.05
N ARG A 144 7.25 -8.85 -19.80
CA ARG A 144 7.10 -8.32 -21.18
C ARG A 144 6.81 -6.81 -21.23
N ASN A 145 6.46 -6.18 -20.10
CA ASN A 145 6.04 -4.78 -20.02
C ASN A 145 6.83 -4.04 -18.91
N ILE A 146 8.04 -3.57 -19.20
CA ILE A 146 8.83 -2.73 -18.26
C ILE A 146 8.66 -1.26 -18.65
N ILE A 147 8.42 -0.40 -17.66
CA ILE A 147 8.33 1.06 -17.83
C ILE A 147 9.25 1.79 -16.86
N TYR A 148 9.68 2.98 -17.28
CA TYR A 148 10.31 3.98 -16.42
C TYR A 148 9.23 4.96 -15.94
N LEU A 149 9.25 5.29 -14.65
CA LEU A 149 8.21 6.16 -14.07
C LEU A 149 8.33 7.59 -14.62
N GLU A 150 9.54 7.99 -14.95
CA GLU A 150 9.90 9.28 -15.53
C GLU A 150 9.21 9.51 -16.87
N ASP A 151 8.93 8.45 -17.63
CA ASP A 151 8.30 8.51 -18.96
C ASP A 151 6.76 8.64 -18.90
N LEU A 152 6.15 8.49 -17.72
CA LEU A 152 4.69 8.47 -17.59
C LEU A 152 4.09 9.85 -17.32
N ASP A 153 3.27 10.38 -18.23
CA ASP A 153 2.68 11.72 -18.08
C ASP A 153 1.85 11.90 -16.80
N LYS A 154 0.95 10.95 -16.51
CA LYS A 154 0.02 11.03 -15.37
C LYS A 154 0.26 9.94 -14.34
N LEU A 155 1.37 10.05 -13.61
CA LEU A 155 1.73 9.16 -12.50
C LEU A 155 0.63 9.02 -11.44
N SER A 156 -0.25 10.02 -11.29
CA SER A 156 -1.32 10.03 -10.29
C SER A 156 -2.56 9.21 -10.64
N ASP A 157 -2.60 8.62 -11.85
CA ASP A 157 -3.66 7.71 -12.30
C ASP A 157 -3.36 6.23 -11.99
N TYR A 158 -2.13 5.91 -11.59
CA TYR A 158 -1.68 4.54 -11.41
C TYR A 158 -1.87 4.04 -9.97
N CYS A 159 -2.07 2.72 -9.86
CA CYS A 159 -1.91 1.98 -8.63
C CYS A 159 -0.53 1.32 -8.59
N TYR A 160 0.26 1.66 -7.58
CA TYR A 160 1.60 1.12 -7.36
C TYR A 160 1.54 -0.06 -6.40
N VAL A 161 1.92 -1.24 -6.87
CA VAL A 161 1.91 -2.49 -6.09
C VAL A 161 3.32 -2.81 -5.61
N LEU A 162 3.51 -2.90 -4.30
CA LEU A 162 4.80 -3.15 -3.64
C LEU A 162 4.75 -4.43 -2.79
N PRO A 163 5.48 -5.49 -3.17
CA PRO A 163 5.70 -6.69 -2.37
C PRO A 163 6.38 -6.45 -1.02
N PHE A 164 5.87 -7.05 0.06
CA PHE A 164 6.44 -7.01 1.41
C PHE A 164 6.34 -8.38 2.14
N PRO A 165 7.46 -9.07 2.40
CA PRO A 165 8.84 -8.69 2.05
C PRO A 165 9.08 -8.77 0.53
N GLN A 166 10.04 -7.98 0.03
CA GLN A 166 10.40 -7.99 -1.38
C GLN A 166 10.98 -9.36 -1.77
N ASN A 167 10.64 -9.84 -2.96
CA ASN A 167 11.15 -11.09 -3.55
C ASN A 167 10.84 -12.38 -2.77
N SER A 168 9.79 -12.40 -1.96
CA SER A 168 9.32 -13.64 -1.35
C SER A 168 8.55 -14.51 -2.37
N GLN A 169 8.68 -15.83 -2.25
CA GLN A 169 8.00 -16.76 -3.16
C GLN A 169 6.47 -16.56 -3.15
N GLY A 170 5.88 -16.34 -1.97
CA GLY A 170 4.45 -16.10 -1.85
C GLY A 170 3.98 -14.87 -2.61
N THR A 171 4.77 -13.79 -2.59
CA THR A 171 4.41 -12.59 -3.35
C THR A 171 4.64 -12.75 -4.85
N VAL A 172 5.67 -13.50 -5.26
CA VAL A 172 5.90 -13.83 -6.66
C VAL A 172 4.74 -14.65 -7.22
N ASP A 173 4.28 -15.67 -6.49
CA ASP A 173 3.14 -16.50 -6.90
C ASP A 173 1.85 -15.67 -7.00
N PHE A 174 1.62 -14.78 -6.05
CA PHE A 174 0.48 -13.86 -6.08
C PHE A 174 0.54 -12.91 -7.27
N LEU A 175 1.69 -12.30 -7.55
CA LEU A 175 1.87 -11.42 -8.71
C LEU A 175 1.64 -12.16 -10.04
N ARG A 176 2.05 -13.43 -10.14
CA ARG A 176 1.77 -14.25 -11.33
C ARG A 176 0.26 -14.44 -11.55
N ILE A 177 -0.48 -14.74 -10.48
CA ILE A 177 -1.96 -14.86 -10.55
C ILE A 177 -2.61 -13.54 -10.97
N MET A 178 -2.06 -12.40 -10.53
CA MET A 178 -2.52 -11.09 -10.94
C MET A 178 -2.22 -10.81 -12.42
N ASP A 179 -1.01 -11.14 -12.89
CA ASP A 179 -0.53 -10.90 -14.27
C ASP A 179 -1.39 -11.65 -15.31
N ASP A 180 -1.85 -12.85 -14.98
CA ASP A 180 -2.74 -13.63 -15.85
C ASP A 180 -4.13 -12.97 -16.03
N LYS A 181 -4.54 -12.10 -15.11
CA LYS A 181 -5.88 -11.50 -15.05
C LYS A 181 -5.91 -9.99 -15.30
N LEU A 182 -4.77 -9.32 -15.18
CA LEU A 182 -4.62 -7.87 -15.27
C LEU A 182 -3.42 -7.55 -16.16
N ASN A 183 -3.49 -6.46 -16.91
CA ASN A 183 -2.35 -6.01 -17.71
C ASN A 183 -1.31 -5.30 -16.82
N LEU A 184 -0.55 -6.08 -16.04
CA LEU A 184 0.45 -5.51 -15.14
C LEU A 184 1.63 -4.94 -15.93
N VAL A 185 2.08 -3.79 -15.47
CA VAL A 185 3.31 -3.17 -15.96
C VAL A 185 4.31 -3.13 -14.81
N PHE A 186 5.58 -3.34 -15.12
CA PHE A 186 6.62 -3.48 -14.11
C PHE A 186 7.58 -2.30 -14.16
N THR A 187 8.05 -1.85 -13.00
CA THR A 187 9.13 -0.88 -12.91
C THR A 187 10.19 -1.32 -11.91
N ASN A 188 11.44 -0.97 -12.19
CA ASN A 188 12.58 -1.40 -11.39
C ASN A 188 13.13 -0.26 -10.55
N LEU A 189 12.81 -0.27 -9.26
CA LEU A 189 13.39 0.61 -8.25
C LEU A 189 14.36 -0.15 -7.33
N SER A 190 15.11 -1.11 -7.85
CA SER A 190 16.07 -1.92 -7.05
C SER A 190 17.19 -1.10 -6.39
N HIS A 191 17.51 0.07 -6.94
CA HIS A 191 18.48 1.00 -6.34
C HIS A 191 17.97 1.62 -5.03
N ILE A 192 16.65 1.63 -4.81
CA ILE A 192 15.99 2.07 -3.58
C ILE A 192 15.64 0.82 -2.75
N LYS A 193 16.17 0.73 -1.53
CA LYS A 193 16.02 -0.49 -0.70
C LYS A 193 14.66 -0.55 0.00
N GLY A 194 14.29 0.49 0.74
CA GLY A 194 13.05 0.55 1.52
C GLY A 194 11.80 0.63 0.64
N ILE A 195 10.70 0.07 1.11
CA ILE A 195 9.38 0.26 0.45
C ILE A 195 8.89 1.68 0.70
N GLU A 196 9.08 2.14 1.93
CA GLU A 196 8.86 3.50 2.39
C GLU A 196 9.59 4.52 1.49
N ASP A 197 10.87 4.27 1.17
CA ASP A 197 11.67 5.14 0.31
C ASP A 197 11.18 5.13 -1.15
N LYS A 198 10.69 3.99 -1.65
CA LYS A 198 10.09 3.89 -2.99
C LYS A 198 8.80 4.70 -3.08
N ILE A 199 7.97 4.65 -2.04
CA ILE A 199 6.75 5.46 -1.95
C ILE A 199 7.10 6.94 -1.91
N LEU A 200 8.09 7.32 -1.10
CA LEU A 200 8.59 8.69 -1.05
C LEU A 200 9.06 9.17 -2.42
N TYR A 201 9.86 8.36 -3.12
CA TYR A 201 10.35 8.67 -4.46
C TYR A 201 9.21 8.84 -5.49
N ILE A 202 8.20 7.97 -5.47
CA ILE A 202 7.04 8.10 -6.36
C ILE A 202 6.25 9.36 -6.07
N ASN A 203 5.99 9.65 -4.79
CA ASN A 203 5.34 10.89 -4.39
C ASN A 203 6.14 12.11 -4.84
N TYR A 204 7.48 12.07 -4.73
CA TYR A 204 8.36 13.12 -5.24
C TYR A 204 8.21 13.32 -6.75
N LEU A 205 8.21 12.23 -7.55
CA LEU A 205 8.01 12.32 -9.00
C LEU A 205 6.64 12.92 -9.36
N ILE A 206 5.58 12.52 -8.64
CA ILE A 206 4.23 13.05 -8.83
C ILE A 206 4.19 14.55 -8.55
N ASP A 207 4.80 14.98 -7.44
CA ASP A 207 4.84 16.40 -7.07
C ASP A 207 5.61 17.23 -8.09
N GLN A 208 6.75 16.72 -8.58
CA GLN A 208 7.52 17.38 -9.64
C GLN A 208 6.67 17.60 -10.89
N LYS A 209 6.01 16.56 -11.41
CA LYS A 209 5.19 16.69 -12.63
C LYS A 209 4.00 17.65 -12.46
N ASN A 210 3.34 17.60 -11.30
CA ASN A 210 2.23 18.53 -11.03
C ASN A 210 2.69 19.99 -10.96
N ASN A 211 3.89 20.26 -10.45
CA ASN A 211 4.44 21.61 -10.38
C ASN A 211 4.80 22.15 -11.78
N PHE A 212 5.38 21.31 -12.65
CA PHE A 212 5.64 21.68 -14.05
C PHE A 212 4.36 22.04 -14.81
N ASP A 213 3.27 21.28 -14.60
CA ASP A 213 1.97 21.57 -15.22
C ASP A 213 1.34 22.89 -14.76
N THR A 214 1.69 23.37 -13.56
CA THR A 214 1.23 24.66 -13.04
C THR A 214 2.07 25.85 -13.50
N GLU A 215 3.35 25.68 -13.87
CA GLU A 215 4.21 26.77 -14.35
C GLU A 215 4.02 27.07 -15.85
N ILE A 216 3.46 26.13 -16.62
CA ILE A 216 3.24 26.27 -18.08
C ILE A 216 1.85 26.86 -18.41
N LYS A 217 1.00 27.10 -17.41
CA LYS A 217 -0.34 27.71 -17.55
C LYS A 217 -0.36 29.15 -17.07
#